data_AF-A0A2M9A492-F1
#
_entry.id   AF-A0A2M9A492-F1
#
_cell.length_a   1.000
_cell.length_b   1.000
_cell.length_c   1.000
_cell.angle_alpha   90.00
_cell.angle_beta   90.00
_cell.angle_gamma   90.00
#
_symmetry.space_group_name_H-M   'P 1'
#
loop_
_entity.id
_entity.type
_entity.pdbx_description
1 polymer ?
#
loop_
_entity_poly.entity_id
_entity_poly.type
_entity_poly.pdbx_seq_one_letter_code
_entity_poly.pdbx_strand_id
1 'polypeptide(L)'
;MEGIRTIHLAVSADEDFFPTLKKSVEDYASALDVSEAALACVEKETEQLFEQELSAWKDSCFSLEISAEPTTISIVVLGADHQPVAKREIPVA
;
A
#
# COMPACT_ATOMS: atom_id res chain seq x y z
N MET A 1 -21.25 -0.20 9.90
CA MET A 1 -20.95 -1.03 8.71
C MET A 1 -19.46 -1.23 8.70
N GLU A 2 -18.98 -2.34 9.27
CA GLU A 2 -17.57 -2.73 9.14
C GLU A 2 -17.44 -3.48 7.82
N GLY A 3 -17.45 -2.72 6.72
CA GLY A 3 -17.16 -3.23 5.39
C GLY A 3 -15.67 -3.12 5.14
N ILE A 4 -15.08 -4.14 4.51
CA ILE A 4 -13.72 -4.06 3.97
C ILE A 4 -13.69 -2.85 3.05
N ARG A 5 -12.78 -1.91 3.33
CA ARG A 5 -12.50 -0.82 2.40
C ARG A 5 -11.29 -1.24 1.59
N THR A 6 -11.32 -0.97 0.29
CA THR A 6 -10.19 -1.25 -0.60
C THR A 6 -9.99 -0.06 -1.52
N ILE A 7 -8.73 0.32 -1.72
CA ILE A 7 -8.32 1.25 -2.77
C ILE A 7 -7.34 0.57 -3.72
N HIS A 8 -7.47 0.90 -5.00
CA HIS A 8 -6.56 0.49 -6.06
C HIS A 8 -5.85 1.73 -6.60
N LEU A 9 -4.53 1.70 -6.59
CA LEU A 9 -3.66 2.74 -7.11
C LEU A 9 -2.87 2.15 -8.27
N ALA A 10 -2.98 2.74 -9.46
CA ALA A 10 -2.05 2.45 -10.55
C ALA A 10 -0.81 3.32 -10.37
N VAL A 11 0.37 2.70 -10.34
CA VAL A 11 1.62 3.34 -9.97
C VAL A 11 2.61 3.21 -11.14
N SER A 12 3.12 4.34 -11.61
CA SER A 12 4.35 4.32 -12.41
C SER A 12 5.53 4.18 -11.44
N ALA A 13 6.46 3.26 -11.74
CA ALA A 13 7.65 3.02 -10.90
C ALA A 13 8.70 4.15 -11.03
N ASP A 14 8.24 5.39 -11.12
CA ASP A 14 9.09 6.58 -11.11
C ASP A 14 9.39 6.94 -9.64
N GLU A 15 10.63 7.32 -9.34
CA GLU A 15 11.06 7.70 -7.99
C GLU A 15 10.24 8.88 -7.42
N ASP A 16 9.71 9.74 -8.29
CA ASP A 16 8.87 10.88 -7.95
C ASP A 16 7.45 10.49 -7.49
N PHE A 17 7.03 9.25 -7.73
CA PHE A 17 5.69 8.79 -7.34
C PHE A 17 5.61 8.37 -5.87
N PHE A 18 6.76 8.01 -5.27
CA PHE A 18 6.81 7.50 -3.90
C PHE A 18 6.18 8.44 -2.85
N PRO A 19 6.44 9.76 -2.86
CA PRO A 19 5.76 10.70 -1.95
C PRO A 19 4.24 10.75 -2.13
N THR A 20 3.76 10.56 -3.35
CA THR A 20 2.32 10.58 -3.67
C THR A 20 1.64 9.31 -3.18
N LEU A 21 2.30 8.15 -3.36
CA LEU A 21 1.86 6.88 -2.80
C LEU A 21 1.76 6.98 -1.27
N LYS A 22 2.83 7.44 -0.62
CA LYS A 22 2.90 7.58 0.83
C LYS A 22 1.75 8.41 1.36
N LYS A 23 1.51 9.58 0.77
CA LYS A 23 0.38 10.44 1.13
C LYS A 23 -0.98 9.77 0.93
N SER A 24 -1.15 9.03 -0.17
CA SER A 24 -2.41 8.33 -0.45
C SER A 24 -2.69 7.23 0.58
N VAL A 25 -1.65 6.52 1.01
CA VAL A 25 -1.70 5.51 2.06
C VAL A 25 -2.02 6.16 3.41
N GLU A 26 -1.39 7.28 3.73
CA GLU A 26 -1.65 8.06 4.94
C GLU A 26 -3.10 8.56 5.01
N ASP A 27 -3.57 9.21 3.94
CA ASP A 27 -4.93 9.73 3.83
C ASP A 27 -5.96 8.59 4.00
N TYR A 28 -5.67 7.43 3.41
CA TYR A 28 -6.53 6.26 3.49
C TYR A 28 -6.58 5.65 4.90
N ALA A 29 -5.42 5.48 5.53
CA ALA A 29 -5.32 4.99 6.89
C ALA A 29 -5.95 5.98 7.89
N SER A 30 -5.75 7.29 7.72
CA SER A 30 -6.43 8.32 8.52
C SER A 30 -7.96 8.24 8.40
N ALA A 31 -8.48 7.99 7.20
CA ALA A 31 -9.92 7.79 6.97
C ALA A 31 -10.49 6.51 7.62
N LEU A 32 -9.63 5.59 8.05
CA LEU A 32 -9.97 4.34 8.73
C LEU A 32 -9.87 4.44 10.26
N ASP A 33 -9.55 5.63 10.80
CA ASP A 33 -9.40 5.87 12.24
C ASP A 33 -8.36 4.92 12.90
N VAL A 34 -7.31 4.56 12.16
CA VAL A 34 -6.21 3.76 12.71
C VAL A 34 -5.26 4.58 13.57
N SER A 35 -4.63 3.94 14.56
CA SER A 35 -3.69 4.60 15.46
C SER A 35 -2.47 5.15 14.71
N GLU A 36 -1.85 6.22 15.23
CA GLU A 36 -0.61 6.77 14.65
C GLU A 36 0.52 5.73 14.56
N ALA A 37 0.55 4.78 15.49
CA ALA A 37 1.52 3.68 15.47
C ALA A 37 1.26 2.70 14.32
N ALA A 38 -0.02 2.37 14.07
CA ALA A 38 -0.40 1.57 12.92
C ALA A 38 -0.11 2.32 11.61
N LEU A 39 -0.43 3.62 11.54
CA LEU A 39 -0.12 4.48 10.40
C LEU A 39 1.37 4.47 10.03
N ALA A 40 2.25 4.70 11.02
CA ALA A 40 3.69 4.67 10.82
C ALA A 40 4.19 3.28 10.37
N CYS A 41 3.54 2.21 10.84
CA CYS A 41 3.83 0.85 10.38
C CYS A 41 3.43 0.66 8.91
N VAL A 42 2.24 1.14 8.53
CA VAL A 42 1.73 1.11 7.14
C VAL A 42 2.65 1.88 6.21
N GLU A 43 3.08 3.08 6.57
CA GLU A 43 4.04 3.86 5.79
C GLU A 43 5.34 3.10 5.57
N LYS A 44 5.94 2.58 6.65
CA LYS A 44 7.23 1.89 6.59
C LYS A 44 7.17 0.61 5.77
N GLU A 45 6.13 -0.20 5.96
CA GLU A 45 5.97 -1.44 5.19
C GLU A 45 5.68 -1.15 3.71
N THR A 46 4.92 -0.09 3.40
CA THR A 46 4.71 0.37 2.02
C THR A 46 6.02 0.79 1.38
N GLU A 47 6.84 1.56 2.09
CA GLU A 47 8.19 1.98 1.65
C GLU A 47 9.07 0.78 1.35
N GLN A 48 9.19 -0.16 2.30
CA GLN A 48 10.03 -1.34 2.11
C GLN A 48 9.55 -2.23 0.96
N LEU A 49 8.23 -2.40 0.83
CA LEU A 49 7.64 -3.16 -0.28
C LEU A 49 7.95 -2.48 -1.62
N PHE A 50 7.81 -1.16 -1.67
CA PHE A 50 8.07 -0.37 -2.86
C PHE A 50 9.56 -0.36 -3.23
N GLU A 51 10.48 -0.22 -2.29
CA GLU A 51 11.93 -0.30 -2.54
C GLU A 51 12.36 -1.68 -3.06
N GLN A 52 11.78 -2.75 -2.51
CA GLN A 52 12.02 -4.12 -2.97
C GLN A 52 11.57 -4.27 -4.43
N GLU A 53 10.35 -3.81 -4.73
CA GLU A 53 9.74 -3.96 -6.05
C GLU A 53 10.27 -2.95 -7.08
N LEU A 54 10.63 -1.71 -6.71
CA LEU A 54 11.21 -0.70 -7.61
C LEU A 54 12.38 -1.25 -8.43
N SER A 55 13.22 -2.09 -7.82
CA SER A 55 14.34 -2.73 -8.50
C SER A 55 13.90 -3.72 -9.59
N ALA A 56 12.75 -4.39 -9.39
CA ALA A 56 12.14 -5.33 -10.33
C ALA A 56 11.27 -4.62 -11.39
N TRP A 57 10.71 -3.45 -11.08
CA TRP A 57 9.73 -2.75 -11.92
C TRP A 57 10.25 -1.42 -12.50
N LYS A 58 11.56 -1.16 -12.48
CA LYS A 58 12.21 0.12 -12.81
C LYS A 58 11.80 0.76 -14.15
N ASP A 59 11.25 -0.02 -15.09
CA ASP A 59 10.77 0.44 -16.40
C ASP A 59 9.31 0.01 -16.66
N SER A 60 8.51 -0.25 -15.63
CA SER A 60 7.15 -0.77 -15.76
C SER A 60 6.18 -0.14 -14.75
N CYS A 61 4.89 -0.19 -15.08
CA CYS A 61 3.83 0.16 -14.14
C CYS A 61 3.43 -1.08 -13.35
N PHE A 62 3.08 -0.88 -12.08
CA PHE A 62 2.43 -1.87 -11.26
C PHE A 62 1.22 -1.25 -10.59
N SER A 63 0.31 -2.07 -10.08
CA SER A 63 -0.81 -1.58 -9.29
C SER A 63 -0.56 -1.90 -7.82
N LEU A 64 -1.11 -1.09 -6.94
CA LEU A 64 -1.05 -1.29 -5.50
C LEU A 64 -2.47 -1.32 -4.98
N GLU A 65 -2.81 -2.41 -4.29
CA GLU A 65 -4.08 -2.57 -3.60
C GLU A 65 -3.85 -2.39 -2.10
N ILE A 66 -4.63 -1.52 -1.47
CA ILE A 66 -4.67 -1.40 -0.01
C ILE A 66 -6.06 -1.76 0.45
N SER A 67 -6.14 -2.82 1.25
CA SER A 67 -7.37 -3.32 1.83
C SER A 67 -7.31 -3.16 3.34
N ALA A 68 -8.34 -2.59 3.93
CA ALA A 68 -8.43 -2.40 5.37
C ALA A 68 -9.62 -3.17 5.94
N GLU A 69 -9.28 -4.07 6.85
CA GLU A 69 -10.16 -4.87 7.66
C GLU A 69 -10.09 -4.35 9.11
N PRO A 70 -11.09 -4.66 9.97
CA PRO A 70 -11.16 -4.12 11.33
C PRO A 70 -9.89 -4.32 12.18
N THR A 71 -9.11 -5.36 11.89
CA THR A 71 -7.91 -5.70 12.64
C THR A 71 -6.63 -5.68 11.81
N THR A 72 -6.72 -5.39 10.50
CA THR A 72 -5.58 -5.61 9.59
C THR A 72 -5.65 -4.71 8.37
N ILE A 73 -4.53 -4.08 8.02
CA ILE A 73 -4.32 -3.44 6.73
C ILE A 73 -3.45 -4.35 5.88
N SER A 74 -3.95 -4.74 4.71
CA SER A 74 -3.21 -5.47 3.69
C SER A 74 -2.75 -4.51 2.60
N ILE A 75 -1.46 -4.54 2.26
CA ILE A 75 -0.89 -3.84 1.10
C ILE A 75 -0.42 -4.92 0.13
N VAL A 76 -0.88 -4.85 -1.11
CA VAL A 76 -0.56 -5.81 -2.16
C VAL A 76 -0.01 -5.07 -3.36
N VAL A 77 1.18 -5.44 -3.82
CA VAL A 77 1.69 -5.04 -5.14
C VAL A 77 1.18 -6.05 -6.15
N LEU A 78 0.55 -5.55 -7.20
CA LEU A 78 -0.01 -6.29 -8.32
C LEU A 78 0.87 -6.04 -9.54
N GLY A 79 1.31 -7.11 -10.19
CA GLY A 79 2.03 -7.03 -11.46
C GLY A 79 1.15 -6.54 -12.62
N ALA A 80 1.74 -6.45 -13.81
CA ALA A 80 1.03 -6.00 -15.02
C ALA A 80 -0.17 -6.87 -15.41
N ASP A 81 -0.18 -8.14 -15.00
CA ASP A 81 -1.29 -9.09 -15.17
C ASP A 81 -2.32 -9.06 -14.02
N HIS A 82 -2.22 -8.08 -13.13
CA HIS A 82 -3.01 -7.92 -11.91
C HIS A 82 -2.90 -9.09 -10.94
N GLN A 83 -1.84 -9.90 -11.03
CA GLN A 83 -1.54 -10.93 -10.04
C GLN A 83 -0.72 -10.34 -8.88
N PRO A 84 -0.99 -10.77 -7.63
CA PRO A 84 -0.19 -10.34 -6.47
C PRO A 84 1.24 -10.84 -6.59
N VAL A 85 2.19 -9.91 -6.62
CA VAL A 85 3.63 -10.19 -6.65
C VAL A 85 4.28 -10.03 -5.28
N ALA A 86 3.75 -9.11 -4.47
CA ALA A 86 4.17 -8.94 -3.09
C ALA A 86 2.98 -8.56 -2.20
N LYS A 87 2.98 -9.01 -0.95
CA LYS A 87 1.96 -8.69 0.05
C LYS A 87 2.59 -8.37 1.41
N ARG A 88 2.00 -7.41 2.11
CA ARG A 88 2.22 -7.13 3.53
C ARG A 88 0.90 -7.04 4.27
N GLU A 89 0.90 -7.56 5.48
CA GLU A 89 -0.24 -7.52 6.40
C GLU A 89 0.21 -6.86 7.68
N ILE A 90 -0.56 -5.86 8.09
CA ILE A 90 -0.20 -4.96 9.19
C ILE A 90 -1.34 -5.02 10.19
N PRO A 91 -1.08 -5.54 11.40
CA PRO A 91 -2.11 -5.58 12.43
C PRO A 91 -2.46 -4.15 12.87
N VAL A 92 -3.76 -3.86 12.88
CA VAL A 92 -4.35 -2.64 13.43
C VAL A 92 -4.82 -3.00 14.84
N ALA A 93 -3.92 -2.84 15.81
CA ALA A 93 -4.18 -3.09 17.24
C ALA A 93 -4.19 -1.79 18.04
#